data_AF-A0A2Z6NFI3-F1
#
_entry.id   AF-A0A2Z6NFI3-F1
#
_cell.length_a   1.000
_cell.length_b   1.000
_cell.length_c   1.000
_cell.angle_alpha   90.00
_cell.angle_beta   90.00
_cell.angle_gamma   90.00
#
_symmetry.space_group_name_H-M   'P 1'
#
loop_
_entity.id
_entity.type
_entity.pdbx_description
1 polymer ?
#
loop_
_entity_poly.entity_id
_entity_poly.type
_entity_poly.pdbx_seq_one_letter_code
_entity_poly.pdbx_strand_id
1 'polypeptide(L)'
;MTERIKFSVLCSLLTWTQRTKSPAKKRAKFRKFLDSFCTDRNYFPAIRLILPNLDRERGSYGLKESVLATSLIDAIGLSKDSHDALRLINWRKGGSKTGANAGNFALVAAEVLQLRQGTASGGLTIKELNDLLDQLSSSENRAEKTLVLSTLIQKTNAQEMKWIIMIILKDLKLGFSEKSIFHEFHPDAEDLFNVTCDLKLVCEKLRDRNQRHKRQDIEIGKAVRPQLAKRVANAAEAWKKLHGKEVVAECKFDGDRIQIHKNGTEIHFFSR
;
A
#
# COMPACT_ATOMS: atom_id res chain seq x y z
N MET A 1 7.68 16.42 14.34
CA MET A 1 6.19 16.45 14.43
C MET A 1 5.49 15.19 13.93
N THR A 2 5.95 14.49 12.87
CA THR A 2 5.47 13.11 12.55
C THR A 2 5.70 12.12 13.70
N GLU A 3 6.71 12.37 14.52
CA GLU A 3 7.02 11.66 15.76
C GLU A 3 5.86 11.56 16.75
N ARG A 4 4.78 12.34 16.58
CA ARG A 4 3.64 12.35 17.51
C ARG A 4 2.34 11.76 16.96
N ILE A 5 2.25 11.45 15.66
CA ILE A 5 1.00 10.91 15.10
C ILE A 5 0.90 9.45 15.51
N LYS A 6 -0.06 9.14 16.39
CA LYS A 6 -0.35 7.76 16.78
C LYS A 6 -0.91 6.99 15.58
N PHE A 7 -0.44 5.77 15.38
CA PHE A 7 -0.90 4.87 14.32
C PHE A 7 -2.40 4.56 14.46
N SER A 8 -2.94 4.53 15.67
CA SER A 8 -4.37 4.39 15.94
C SER A 8 -5.25 5.43 15.22
N VAL A 9 -4.74 6.65 14.99
CA VAL A 9 -5.42 7.69 14.21
C VAL A 9 -5.55 7.26 12.75
N LEU A 10 -4.45 6.76 12.16
CA LEU A 10 -4.44 6.23 10.80
C LEU A 10 -5.35 5.00 10.69
N CYS A 11 -5.28 4.05 11.65
CA CYS A 11 -6.19 2.91 11.69
C CYS A 11 -7.67 3.32 11.74
N SER A 12 -7.99 4.39 12.47
CA SER A 12 -9.35 4.93 12.54
C SER A 12 -9.81 5.48 11.18
N LEU A 13 -8.94 6.21 10.47
CA LEU A 13 -9.18 6.64 9.09
C LEU A 13 -9.41 5.44 8.16
N LEU A 14 -8.52 4.46 8.16
CA LEU A 14 -8.57 3.31 7.27
C LEU A 14 -9.83 2.46 7.51
N THR A 15 -10.18 2.23 8.79
CA THR A 15 -11.39 1.50 9.19
C THR A 15 -12.66 2.20 8.76
N TRP A 16 -12.74 3.51 8.97
CA TRP A 16 -13.88 4.30 8.53
C TRP A 16 -14.00 4.32 7.00
N THR A 17 -12.87 4.44 6.30
CA THR A 17 -12.80 4.49 4.83
C THR A 17 -13.24 3.16 4.21
N GLN A 18 -12.79 2.03 4.75
CA GLN A 18 -13.16 0.70 4.28
C GLN A 18 -14.67 0.42 4.42
N ARG A 19 -15.32 0.92 5.47
CA ARG A 19 -16.78 0.75 5.70
C ARG A 19 -17.64 1.72 4.87
N THR A 20 -17.08 2.85 4.46
CA THR A 20 -17.83 3.89 3.74
C THR A 20 -17.99 3.50 2.27
N LYS A 21 -19.20 3.61 1.71
CA LYS A 21 -19.42 3.37 0.26
C LYS A 21 -19.21 4.62 -0.60
N SER A 22 -19.58 5.80 -0.11
CA SER A 22 -19.53 7.05 -0.88
C SER A 22 -18.10 7.53 -1.13
N PRO A 23 -17.66 7.65 -2.40
CA PRO A 23 -16.32 8.16 -2.72
C PRO A 23 -16.07 9.60 -2.24
N ALA A 24 -17.10 10.46 -2.29
CA ALA A 24 -16.99 11.85 -1.84
C ALA A 24 -16.73 11.93 -0.32
N LYS A 25 -17.42 11.11 0.47
CA LYS A 25 -17.19 11.02 1.92
C LYS A 25 -15.78 10.53 2.26
N LYS A 26 -15.25 9.55 1.50
CA LYS A 26 -13.86 9.08 1.64
C LYS A 26 -12.84 10.19 1.40
N ARG A 27 -12.99 10.93 0.29
CA ARG A 27 -12.15 12.09 -0.03
C ARG A 27 -12.18 13.14 1.07
N ALA A 28 -13.36 13.56 1.52
CA ALA A 28 -13.50 14.55 2.58
C ALA A 28 -12.86 14.10 3.91
N LYS A 29 -13.00 12.82 4.28
CA LYS A 29 -12.37 12.29 5.49
C LYS A 29 -10.84 12.23 5.38
N PHE A 30 -10.34 11.84 4.22
CA PHE A 30 -8.90 11.82 3.95
C PHE A 30 -8.31 13.23 3.98
N ARG A 31 -8.97 14.21 3.34
CA ARG A 31 -8.63 15.64 3.47
C ARG A 31 -8.53 16.07 4.92
N LYS A 32 -9.58 15.82 5.72
CA LYS A 32 -9.59 16.15 7.14
C LYS A 32 -8.43 15.51 7.90
N PHE A 33 -8.04 14.28 7.55
CA PHE A 33 -6.87 13.64 8.14
C PHE A 33 -5.57 14.37 7.79
N LEU A 34 -5.38 14.73 6.52
CA LEU A 34 -4.20 15.51 6.09
C LEU A 34 -4.13 16.83 6.85
N ASP A 35 -5.22 17.60 6.87
CA ASP A 35 -5.24 18.94 7.47
C ASP A 35 -5.08 18.91 8.99
N SER A 36 -5.57 17.84 9.66
CA SER A 36 -5.56 17.76 11.13
C SER A 36 -4.28 17.13 11.69
N PHE A 37 -3.64 16.23 10.95
CA PHE A 37 -2.54 15.41 11.48
C PHE A 37 -1.24 15.53 10.69
N CYS A 38 -1.31 15.90 9.40
CA CYS A 38 -0.13 16.08 8.58
C CYS A 38 0.24 17.57 8.49
N THR A 39 1.53 17.84 8.47
CA THR A 39 2.17 19.13 8.25
C THR A 39 2.94 19.08 6.94
N ASP A 40 3.26 20.24 6.38
CA ASP A 40 4.09 20.42 5.18
C ASP A 40 5.39 19.59 5.16
N ARG A 41 5.96 19.25 6.32
CA ARG A 41 7.20 18.48 6.44
C ARG A 41 7.04 16.96 6.56
N ASN A 42 5.81 16.43 6.61
CA ASN A 42 5.62 15.08 7.15
C ASN A 42 4.56 14.20 6.45
N TYR A 43 4.17 14.55 5.23
CA TYR A 43 3.21 13.76 4.46
C TYR A 43 3.69 12.35 4.15
N PHE A 44 4.96 12.21 3.73
CA PHE A 44 5.47 10.94 3.20
C PHE A 44 5.34 9.75 4.17
N PRO A 45 5.72 9.84 5.46
CA PRO A 45 5.55 8.74 6.41
C PRO A 45 4.11 8.21 6.56
N ALA A 46 3.10 9.07 6.40
CA ALA A 46 1.70 8.64 6.45
C ALA A 46 1.22 8.15 5.08
N ILE A 47 1.53 8.89 4.00
CA ILE A 47 1.09 8.57 2.64
C ILE A 47 1.65 7.22 2.17
N ARG A 48 2.92 6.88 2.49
CA ARG A 48 3.49 5.56 2.14
C ARG A 48 2.77 4.38 2.80
N LEU A 49 2.15 4.59 3.97
CA LEU A 49 1.33 3.57 4.64
C LEU A 49 -0.09 3.47 4.04
N ILE A 50 -0.58 4.55 3.40
CA ILE A 50 -1.89 4.59 2.71
C ILE A 50 -1.78 4.07 1.27
N LEU A 51 -0.63 4.26 0.63
CA LEU A 51 -0.30 3.81 -0.72
C LEU A 51 0.91 2.86 -0.70
N PRO A 52 0.87 1.74 0.05
CA PRO A 52 2.04 0.89 0.26
C PRO A 52 2.54 0.19 -1.02
N ASN A 53 1.68 0.05 -2.02
CA ASN A 53 2.02 -0.48 -3.34
C ASN A 53 2.82 0.51 -4.20
N LEU A 54 2.81 1.80 -3.87
CA LEU A 54 3.57 2.86 -4.55
C LEU A 54 4.85 3.25 -3.81
N ASP A 55 5.11 2.66 -2.65
CA ASP A 55 6.36 2.83 -1.91
C ASP A 55 7.49 2.04 -2.57
N ARG A 56 8.46 2.79 -3.11
CA ARG A 56 9.69 2.28 -3.72
C ARG A 56 10.92 2.46 -2.84
N GLU A 57 10.86 3.26 -1.77
CA GLU A 57 12.00 3.40 -0.84
C GLU A 57 12.14 2.15 0.01
N ARG A 58 11.01 1.53 0.39
CA ARG A 58 11.05 0.25 1.10
C ARG A 58 11.08 -0.91 0.11
N GLY A 59 12.10 -1.75 0.27
CA GLY A 59 12.24 -3.01 -0.46
C GLY A 59 11.07 -3.98 -0.22
N SER A 60 11.14 -5.14 -0.85
CA SER A 60 10.18 -6.21 -0.60
C SER A 60 10.36 -6.77 0.81
N TYR A 61 9.26 -6.93 1.55
CA TYR A 61 9.32 -7.65 2.84
C TYR A 61 9.61 -9.15 2.66
N GLY A 62 9.38 -9.71 1.46
CA GLY A 62 9.43 -11.17 1.25
C GLY A 62 8.34 -11.94 2.02
N LEU A 63 7.27 -11.27 2.44
CA LEU A 63 6.20 -11.82 3.27
C LEU A 63 4.88 -11.87 2.49
N LYS A 64 4.66 -12.95 1.75
CA LYS A 64 3.33 -13.32 1.24
C LYS A 64 2.55 -14.07 2.32
N GLU A 65 1.26 -14.27 2.13
CA GLU A 65 0.34 -14.77 3.16
C GLU A 65 0.81 -16.08 3.80
N SER A 66 1.37 -17.02 3.03
CA SER A 66 1.91 -18.29 3.57
C SER A 66 3.11 -18.08 4.50
N VAL A 67 4.08 -17.27 4.06
CA VAL A 67 5.29 -16.96 4.86
C VAL A 67 4.91 -16.10 6.07
N LEU A 68 4.00 -15.15 5.90
CA LEU A 68 3.50 -14.30 6.97
C LEU A 68 2.69 -15.11 8.00
N ALA A 69 1.87 -16.08 7.58
CA ALA A 69 1.16 -16.98 8.48
C ALA A 69 2.12 -17.74 9.39
N THR A 70 3.14 -18.36 8.80
CA THR A 70 4.12 -19.15 9.55
C THR A 70 5.02 -18.28 10.43
N SER A 71 5.37 -17.07 9.98
CA SER A 71 6.12 -16.09 10.80
C SER A 71 5.29 -15.56 11.97
N LEU A 72 3.98 -15.33 11.77
CA LEU A 72 3.07 -14.93 12.86
C LEU A 72 2.90 -16.04 13.90
N ILE A 73 2.77 -17.30 13.47
CA ILE A 73 2.70 -18.48 14.35
C ILE A 73 3.94 -18.55 15.25
N ASP A 74 5.13 -18.39 14.67
CA ASP A 74 6.37 -18.37 15.45
C ASP A 74 6.41 -17.16 16.40
N ALA A 75 5.98 -15.98 15.95
CA ALA A 75 6.06 -14.73 16.72
C ALA A 75 5.18 -14.74 17.98
N ILE A 76 4.08 -15.50 17.96
CA ILE A 76 3.17 -15.69 19.10
C ILE A 76 3.40 -17.01 19.85
N GLY A 77 4.36 -17.82 19.43
CA GLY A 77 4.68 -19.11 20.07
C GLY A 77 3.59 -20.17 19.96
N LEU A 78 2.83 -20.19 18.86
CA LEU A 78 1.80 -21.21 18.65
C LEU A 78 2.41 -22.56 18.22
N SER A 79 1.88 -23.66 18.77
CA SER A 79 2.10 -24.98 18.18
C SER A 79 1.52 -25.03 16.76
N LYS A 80 2.28 -25.59 15.82
CA LYS A 80 1.89 -25.69 14.40
C LYS A 80 0.60 -26.49 14.18
N ASP A 81 0.29 -27.40 15.08
CA ASP A 81 -0.90 -28.26 15.04
C ASP A 81 -2.09 -27.66 15.79
N SER A 82 -1.91 -26.50 16.44
CA SER A 82 -3.00 -25.81 17.12
C SER A 82 -4.08 -25.37 16.13
N HIS A 83 -5.33 -25.31 16.61
CA HIS A 83 -6.45 -24.85 15.80
C HIS A 83 -6.19 -23.49 15.15
N ASP A 84 -5.66 -22.53 15.92
CA ASP A 84 -5.36 -21.18 15.45
C ASP A 84 -4.22 -21.14 14.40
N ALA A 85 -3.17 -21.95 14.58
CA ALA A 85 -2.10 -22.07 13.59
C ALA A 85 -2.64 -22.65 12.27
N LEU A 86 -3.45 -23.71 12.35
CA LEU A 86 -4.09 -24.30 11.18
C LEU A 86 -5.04 -23.33 10.49
N ARG A 87 -5.71 -22.43 11.22
CA ARG A 87 -6.54 -21.36 10.63
C ARG A 87 -5.71 -20.32 9.89
N LEU A 88 -4.56 -19.90 10.42
CA LEU A 88 -3.65 -18.99 9.73
C LEU A 88 -3.08 -19.61 8.45
N ILE A 89 -2.64 -20.87 8.52
CA ILE A 89 -2.09 -21.60 7.36
C ILE A 89 -3.16 -21.82 6.30
N ASN A 90 -4.35 -22.27 6.71
CA ASN A 90 -5.47 -22.59 5.83
C ASN A 90 -6.48 -21.45 5.70
N TRP A 91 -6.05 -20.19 5.75
CA TRP A 91 -6.93 -19.01 5.77
C TRP A 91 -7.92 -18.91 4.60
N ARG A 92 -7.66 -19.61 3.48
CA ARG A 92 -8.55 -19.69 2.32
C ARG A 92 -9.63 -20.78 2.42
N LYS A 93 -9.46 -21.79 3.28
CA LYS A 93 -10.43 -22.88 3.40
C LYS A 93 -11.72 -22.31 4.01
N GLY A 94 -12.81 -22.44 3.25
CA GLY A 94 -14.17 -22.15 3.70
C GLY A 94 -14.91 -23.42 4.15
N GLY A 95 -16.02 -23.26 4.86
CA GLY A 95 -16.84 -24.34 5.41
C GLY A 95 -17.67 -23.91 6.62
N SER A 96 -18.59 -24.77 7.07
CA SER A 96 -19.47 -24.50 8.23
C SER A 96 -18.70 -24.28 9.55
N LYS A 97 -17.47 -24.81 9.65
CA LYS A 97 -16.57 -24.66 10.80
C LYS A 97 -15.55 -23.52 10.64
N THR A 98 -15.53 -22.84 9.49
CA THR A 98 -14.58 -21.74 9.22
C THR A 98 -15.28 -20.41 9.43
N GLY A 99 -14.67 -19.49 10.18
CA GLY A 99 -15.27 -18.19 10.50
C GLY A 99 -15.64 -17.37 9.27
N ALA A 100 -16.51 -16.36 9.47
CA ALA A 100 -17.06 -15.51 8.41
C ALA A 100 -16.02 -14.78 7.54
N ASN A 101 -14.75 -14.75 7.98
CA ASN A 101 -13.64 -14.08 7.33
C ASN A 101 -12.74 -14.98 6.48
N ALA A 102 -13.13 -16.24 6.24
CA ALA A 102 -12.42 -17.15 5.33
C ALA A 102 -12.19 -16.48 3.96
N GLY A 103 -10.97 -16.61 3.44
CA GLY A 103 -10.55 -15.92 2.21
C GLY A 103 -10.06 -14.49 2.41
N ASN A 104 -9.93 -14.00 3.64
CA ASN A 104 -9.26 -12.75 3.97
C ASN A 104 -8.21 -12.95 5.08
N PHE A 105 -6.96 -13.17 4.68
CA PHE A 105 -5.85 -13.43 5.60
C PHE A 105 -5.73 -12.41 6.73
N ALA A 106 -5.81 -11.11 6.42
CA ALA A 106 -5.65 -10.06 7.43
C ALA A 106 -6.74 -10.10 8.51
N LEU A 107 -7.98 -10.43 8.13
CA LEU A 107 -9.10 -10.57 9.09
C LEU A 107 -8.97 -11.85 9.91
N VAL A 108 -8.63 -12.98 9.27
CA VAL A 108 -8.37 -14.25 9.98
C VAL A 108 -7.23 -14.08 10.99
N ALA A 109 -6.14 -13.40 10.60
CA ALA A 109 -5.03 -13.12 11.49
C ALA A 109 -5.44 -12.22 12.66
N ALA A 110 -6.24 -11.18 12.42
CA ALA A 110 -6.74 -10.31 13.47
C ALA A 110 -7.59 -11.07 14.50
N GLU A 111 -8.44 -12.01 14.08
CA GLU A 111 -9.22 -12.85 15.00
C GLU A 111 -8.33 -13.74 15.88
N VAL A 112 -7.32 -14.38 15.29
CA VAL A 112 -6.37 -15.21 16.04
C VAL A 112 -5.55 -14.38 17.04
N LEU A 113 -5.16 -13.18 16.65
CA LEU A 113 -4.40 -12.25 17.49
C LEU A 113 -5.25 -11.59 18.57
N GLN A 114 -6.55 -11.40 18.35
CA GLN A 114 -7.46 -10.78 19.33
C GLN A 114 -7.52 -11.56 20.64
N LEU A 115 -7.32 -12.88 20.60
CA LEU A 115 -7.28 -13.72 21.81
C LEU A 115 -5.98 -13.55 22.63
N ARG A 116 -4.98 -12.85 22.07
CA ARG A 116 -3.60 -12.80 22.59
C ARG A 116 -3.08 -11.37 22.79
N GLN A 117 -3.74 -10.38 22.20
CA GLN A 117 -3.41 -8.96 22.34
C GLN A 117 -4.40 -8.27 23.28
N GLY A 118 -3.92 -7.23 23.98
CA GLY A 118 -4.80 -6.34 24.73
C GLY A 118 -5.77 -5.59 23.83
N THR A 119 -6.90 -5.16 24.39
CA THR A 119 -7.89 -4.35 23.68
C THR A 119 -7.42 -2.90 23.48
N ALA A 120 -6.55 -2.41 24.37
CA ALA A 120 -5.95 -1.08 24.28
C ALA A 120 -4.82 -1.05 23.23
N SER A 121 -4.69 0.09 22.55
CA SER A 121 -3.53 0.37 21.69
C SER A 121 -2.28 0.59 22.54
N GLY A 122 -1.14 0.02 22.12
CA GLY A 122 0.15 0.26 22.75
C GLY A 122 0.76 1.64 22.44
N GLY A 123 0.04 2.50 21.68
CA GLY A 123 0.44 3.87 21.43
C GLY A 123 1.50 4.05 20.35
N LEU A 124 1.76 3.02 19.53
CA LEU A 124 2.71 3.05 18.42
C LEU A 124 2.48 4.27 17.53
N THR A 125 3.53 5.01 17.22
CA THR A 125 3.49 6.15 16.30
C THR A 125 3.70 5.73 14.85
N ILE A 126 3.31 6.58 13.90
CA ILE A 126 3.58 6.37 12.46
C ILE A 126 5.09 6.27 12.20
N LYS A 127 5.91 7.04 12.94
CA LYS A 127 7.37 6.95 12.81
C LYS A 127 7.88 5.58 13.26
N GLU A 128 7.56 5.16 14.48
CA GLU A 128 7.99 3.85 15.01
C GLU A 128 7.50 2.69 14.14
N LEU A 129 6.29 2.78 13.60
CA LEU A 129 5.80 1.78 12.66
C LEU A 129 6.65 1.74 11.38
N ASN A 130 6.99 2.90 10.81
CA ASN A 130 7.86 2.94 9.63
C ASN A 130 9.24 2.38 9.95
N ASP A 131 9.83 2.74 11.10
CA ASP A 131 11.13 2.21 11.53
C ASP A 131 11.11 0.68 11.66
N LEU A 132 10.05 0.11 12.26
CA LEU A 132 9.86 -1.34 12.36
C LEU A 132 9.62 -2.01 10.99
N LEU A 133 8.90 -1.35 10.09
CA LEU A 133 8.69 -1.88 8.73
C LEU A 133 9.97 -1.79 7.89
N ASP A 134 10.80 -0.77 8.08
CA ASP A 134 12.10 -0.64 7.45
C ASP A 134 13.01 -1.78 7.94
N GLN A 135 13.07 -2.02 9.26
CA GLN A 135 13.76 -3.19 9.84
C GLN A 135 13.24 -4.51 9.29
N LEU A 136 11.91 -4.69 9.21
CA LEU A 136 11.30 -5.91 8.66
C LEU A 136 11.70 -6.15 7.20
N SER A 137 11.86 -5.07 6.42
CA SER A 137 12.26 -5.16 5.02
C SER A 137 13.76 -5.44 4.84
N SER A 138 14.60 -4.99 5.78
CA SER A 138 16.05 -5.25 5.76
C SER A 138 16.44 -6.58 6.38
N SER A 139 15.55 -7.23 7.15
CA SER A 139 15.83 -8.54 7.75
C SER A 139 16.07 -9.61 6.69
N GLU A 140 17.18 -10.34 6.84
CA GLU A 140 17.61 -11.35 5.86
C GLU A 140 16.98 -12.72 6.18
N ASN A 141 16.88 -13.05 7.47
CA ASN A 141 16.41 -14.35 7.93
C ASN A 141 15.03 -14.28 8.60
N ARG A 142 14.41 -15.46 8.74
CA ARG A 142 13.07 -15.59 9.32
C ARG A 142 13.04 -15.22 10.80
N ALA A 143 14.09 -15.51 11.56
CA ALA A 143 14.13 -15.25 13.00
C ALA A 143 14.05 -13.74 13.31
N GLU A 144 14.79 -12.92 12.57
CA GLU A 144 14.73 -11.45 12.67
C GLU A 144 13.33 -10.93 12.33
N LYS A 145 12.73 -11.42 11.23
CA LYS A 145 11.36 -11.03 10.86
C LYS A 145 10.36 -11.39 11.94
N THR A 146 10.50 -12.58 12.54
CA THR A 146 9.68 -13.04 13.67
C THR A 146 9.84 -12.12 14.88
N LEU A 147 11.04 -11.65 15.20
CA LEU A 147 11.29 -10.71 16.31
C LEU A 147 10.60 -9.36 16.07
N VAL A 148 10.71 -8.80 14.85
CA VAL A 148 10.04 -7.55 14.49
C VAL A 148 8.53 -7.70 14.53
N LEU A 149 7.97 -8.80 14.01
CA LEU A 149 6.55 -9.10 14.08
C LEU A 149 6.07 -9.27 15.53
N SER A 150 6.84 -9.94 16.38
CA SER A 150 6.53 -10.09 17.80
C SER A 150 6.48 -8.72 18.50
N THR A 151 7.44 -7.84 18.19
CA THR A 151 7.46 -6.45 18.69
C THR A 151 6.22 -5.67 18.24
N LEU A 152 5.83 -5.78 16.98
CA LEU A 152 4.61 -5.14 16.45
C LEU A 152 3.36 -5.67 17.16
N ILE A 153 3.27 -6.99 17.40
CA ILE A 153 2.15 -7.60 18.10
C ILE A 153 2.06 -7.10 19.55
N GLN A 154 3.18 -6.95 20.26
CA GLN A 154 3.18 -6.45 21.64
C GLN A 154 2.79 -4.96 21.74
N LYS A 155 3.12 -4.16 20.73
CA LYS A 155 2.85 -2.70 20.71
C LYS A 155 1.49 -2.31 20.12
N THR A 156 0.68 -3.27 19.67
CA THR A 156 -0.57 -2.99 18.95
C THR A 156 -1.73 -3.84 19.45
N ASN A 157 -2.95 -3.41 19.15
CA ASN A 157 -4.13 -4.26 19.27
C ASN A 157 -4.42 -5.00 17.96
N ALA A 158 -5.36 -5.95 17.98
CA ALA A 158 -5.73 -6.75 16.82
C ALA A 158 -6.21 -5.91 15.61
N GLN A 159 -6.87 -4.77 15.86
CA GLN A 159 -7.36 -3.90 14.79
C GLN A 159 -6.22 -3.16 14.09
N GLU A 160 -5.22 -2.71 14.84
CA GLU A 160 -3.99 -2.10 14.33
C GLU A 160 -3.15 -3.13 13.58
N MET A 161 -2.97 -4.33 14.16
CA MET A 161 -2.19 -5.39 13.54
C MET A 161 -2.83 -5.88 12.23
N LYS A 162 -4.17 -5.90 12.13
CA LYS A 162 -4.88 -6.11 10.86
C LYS A 162 -4.38 -5.16 9.77
N TRP A 163 -4.29 -3.86 10.09
CA TRP A 163 -3.85 -2.85 9.13
C TRP A 163 -2.37 -2.99 8.78
N ILE A 164 -1.53 -3.32 9.75
CA ILE A 164 -0.11 -3.59 9.52
C ILE A 164 0.06 -4.77 8.55
N ILE A 165 -0.68 -5.86 8.74
CA ILE A 165 -0.68 -7.00 7.81
C ILE A 165 -1.09 -6.57 6.41
N MET A 166 -2.14 -5.75 6.27
CA MET A 166 -2.58 -5.23 4.97
C MET A 166 -1.52 -4.30 4.32
N ILE A 167 -0.79 -3.53 5.12
CA ILE A 167 0.33 -2.68 4.66
C ILE A 167 1.50 -3.55 4.18
N ILE A 168 1.87 -4.59 4.93
CA ILE A 168 2.93 -5.54 4.55
C ILE A 168 2.58 -6.25 3.24
N LEU A 169 1.33 -6.69 3.10
CA LEU A 169 0.82 -7.32 1.87
C LEU A 169 0.62 -6.32 0.72
N LYS A 170 0.77 -5.02 0.98
CA LYS A 170 0.55 -3.89 0.05
C LYS A 170 -0.86 -3.88 -0.57
N ASP A 171 -1.87 -4.34 0.18
CA ASP A 171 -3.27 -4.39 -0.26
C ASP A 171 -4.23 -3.98 0.87
N LEU A 172 -4.61 -2.70 0.88
CA LEU A 172 -5.48 -2.13 1.91
C LEU A 172 -6.99 -2.30 1.64
N LYS A 173 -7.38 -2.69 0.43
CA LYS A 173 -8.80 -2.89 0.02
C LYS A 173 -9.74 -1.75 0.47
N LEU A 174 -9.29 -0.49 0.36
CA LEU A 174 -10.06 0.67 0.83
C LEU A 174 -11.24 1.04 -0.09
N GLY A 175 -11.27 0.51 -1.32
CA GLY A 175 -12.21 0.97 -2.36
C GLY A 175 -12.07 2.49 -2.59
N PHE A 176 -10.85 2.99 -2.48
CA PHE A 176 -10.47 4.40 -2.63
C PHE A 176 -9.28 4.44 -3.59
N SER A 177 -9.45 5.06 -4.76
CA SER A 177 -8.45 4.96 -5.83
C SER A 177 -7.21 5.82 -5.54
N GLU A 178 -6.05 5.36 -6.01
CA GLU A 178 -4.78 6.12 -5.97
C GLU A 178 -4.96 7.53 -6.53
N LYS A 179 -5.62 7.65 -7.68
CA LYS A 179 -5.96 8.92 -8.32
C LYS A 179 -6.74 9.86 -7.40
N SER A 180 -7.71 9.32 -6.66
CA SER A 180 -8.48 10.14 -5.70
C SER A 180 -7.63 10.58 -4.53
N ILE A 181 -6.73 9.72 -4.04
CA ILE A 181 -5.79 10.05 -2.97
C ILE A 181 -4.81 11.12 -3.44
N PHE A 182 -4.26 11.00 -4.66
CA PHE A 182 -3.36 12.01 -5.23
C PHE A 182 -4.06 13.37 -5.39
N HIS A 183 -5.21 13.43 -6.04
CA HIS A 183 -5.94 14.70 -6.20
C HIS A 183 -6.38 15.34 -4.88
N GLU A 184 -6.67 14.50 -3.88
CA GLU A 184 -6.97 14.96 -2.54
C GLU A 184 -5.71 15.21 -1.70
N PHE A 185 -4.53 14.81 -2.14
CA PHE A 185 -3.28 15.26 -1.55
C PHE A 185 -2.90 16.62 -2.16
N HIS A 186 -2.76 16.67 -3.48
CA HIS A 186 -2.43 17.86 -4.26
C HIS A 186 -2.93 17.72 -5.71
N PRO A 187 -3.47 18.77 -6.35
CA PRO A 187 -3.94 18.70 -7.75
C PRO A 187 -2.90 18.17 -8.74
N ASP A 188 -1.63 18.55 -8.57
CA ASP A 188 -0.52 18.17 -9.44
C ASP A 188 0.14 16.81 -9.07
N ALA A 189 -0.33 16.11 -8.03
CA ALA A 189 0.35 14.92 -7.53
C ALA A 189 0.30 13.73 -8.49
N GLU A 190 -0.82 13.51 -9.17
CA GLU A 190 -0.95 12.40 -10.13
C GLU A 190 0.02 12.61 -11.30
N ASP A 191 0.07 13.81 -11.85
CA ASP A 191 0.94 14.14 -12.99
C ASP A 191 2.42 14.02 -12.62
N LEU A 192 2.81 14.56 -11.46
CA LEU A 192 4.18 14.45 -10.97
C LEU A 192 4.57 12.99 -10.68
N PHE A 193 3.68 12.21 -10.07
CA PHE A 193 3.93 10.79 -9.84
C PHE A 193 4.06 10.01 -11.15
N ASN A 194 3.25 10.31 -12.16
CA ASN A 194 3.29 9.61 -13.44
C ASN A 194 4.64 9.78 -14.16
N VAL A 195 5.34 10.89 -13.98
CA VAL A 195 6.65 11.14 -14.63
C VAL A 195 7.87 10.82 -13.78
N THR A 196 7.68 10.50 -12.50
CA THR A 196 8.79 10.22 -11.56
C THR A 196 8.72 8.84 -10.91
N CYS A 197 7.51 8.28 -10.80
CA CYS A 197 7.18 7.11 -10.00
C CYS A 197 7.74 7.17 -8.56
N ASP A 198 7.91 8.38 -8.00
CA ASP A 198 8.52 8.60 -6.70
C ASP A 198 7.53 9.28 -5.75
N LEU A 199 7.00 8.49 -4.82
CA LEU A 199 6.01 8.95 -3.86
C LEU A 199 6.59 9.96 -2.86
N LYS A 200 7.88 9.83 -2.51
CA LYS A 200 8.55 10.73 -1.59
C LYS A 200 8.78 12.08 -2.23
N LEU A 201 9.30 12.10 -3.45
CA LEU A 201 9.47 13.32 -4.23
C LEU A 201 8.14 14.07 -4.39
N VAL A 202 7.04 13.36 -4.67
CA VAL A 202 5.70 13.95 -4.73
C VAL A 202 5.31 14.61 -3.41
N CYS A 203 5.51 13.92 -2.28
CA CYS A 203 5.18 14.45 -0.96
C CYS A 203 6.08 15.63 -0.55
N GLU A 204 7.36 15.61 -0.94
CA GLU A 204 8.34 16.62 -0.57
C GLU A 204 8.27 17.87 -1.45
N LYS A 205 7.88 17.74 -2.71
CA LYS A 205 7.76 18.84 -3.67
C LYS A 205 6.42 19.57 -3.54
N LEU A 206 5.33 18.83 -3.31
CA LEU A 206 3.96 19.35 -3.30
C LEU A 206 3.43 19.58 -1.88
N ARG A 207 4.19 20.36 -1.09
CA ARG A 207 3.88 20.59 0.34
C ARG A 207 2.71 21.53 0.55
N ASP A 208 2.57 22.55 -0.30
CA ASP A 208 1.45 23.49 -0.25
C ASP A 208 0.43 23.12 -1.33
N ARG A 209 -0.73 22.65 -0.89
CA ARG A 209 -1.85 22.24 -1.74
C ARG A 209 -2.46 23.37 -2.57
N ASN A 210 -2.19 24.63 -2.23
CA ASN A 210 -2.68 25.80 -2.95
C ASN A 210 -1.67 26.33 -3.97
N GLN A 211 -0.41 25.88 -3.89
CA GLN A 211 0.64 26.27 -4.82
C GLN A 211 0.65 25.35 -6.04
N ARG A 212 0.34 25.89 -7.23
CA ARG A 212 0.46 25.12 -8.47
C ARG A 212 1.91 25.10 -8.93
N HIS A 213 2.36 23.93 -9.38
CA HIS A 213 3.70 23.76 -9.93
C HIS A 213 3.63 23.64 -11.45
N LYS A 214 4.67 24.14 -12.15
CA LYS A 214 4.82 23.88 -13.58
C LYS A 214 4.91 22.37 -13.79
N ARG A 215 4.18 21.85 -14.78
CA ARG A 215 4.25 20.45 -15.17
C ARG A 215 5.71 20.09 -15.47
N GLN A 216 6.19 19.03 -14.80
CA GLN A 216 7.49 18.45 -15.03
C GLN A 216 7.38 17.46 -16.19
N ASP A 217 8.32 17.54 -17.12
CA ASP A 217 8.43 16.58 -18.21
C ASP A 217 9.25 15.36 -17.78
N ILE A 218 9.25 14.34 -18.64
CA ILE A 218 10.02 13.11 -18.44
C ILE A 218 11.51 13.45 -18.38
N GLU A 219 12.18 12.96 -17.34
CA GLU A 219 13.62 13.11 -17.15
C GLU A 219 14.33 11.79 -17.45
N ILE A 220 15.48 11.88 -18.14
CA ILE A 220 16.31 10.72 -18.45
C ILE A 220 16.81 10.09 -17.14
N GLY A 221 16.74 8.77 -17.06
CA GLY A 221 17.18 8.00 -15.89
C GLY A 221 16.12 7.88 -14.80
N LYS A 222 14.92 8.43 -14.99
CA LYS A 222 13.79 8.28 -14.06
C LYS A 222 12.67 7.42 -14.64
N ALA A 223 12.12 6.54 -13.81
CA ALA A 223 11.01 5.70 -14.21
C ALA A 223 9.73 6.53 -14.44
N VAL A 224 9.04 6.24 -15.55
CA VAL A 224 7.76 6.88 -15.91
C VAL A 224 6.68 5.82 -15.98
N ARG A 225 5.49 6.14 -15.45
CA ARG A 225 4.33 5.24 -15.50
C ARG A 225 3.92 5.05 -16.97
N PRO A 226 3.99 3.83 -17.52
CA PRO A 226 3.69 3.62 -18.94
C PRO A 226 2.21 3.83 -19.21
N GLN A 227 1.90 4.34 -20.41
CA GLN A 227 0.52 4.41 -20.90
C GLN A 227 -0.06 2.98 -21.01
N LEU A 228 -1.30 2.82 -20.55
CA LEU A 228 -2.01 1.54 -20.57
C LEU A 228 -3.06 1.51 -21.68
N ALA A 229 -3.30 0.32 -22.23
CA ALA A 229 -4.38 0.09 -23.18
C ALA A 229 -5.71 -0.18 -22.46
N LYS A 230 -6.80 0.42 -22.97
CA LYS A 230 -8.16 0.10 -22.54
C LYS A 230 -8.65 -1.13 -23.30
N ARG A 231 -9.11 -2.16 -22.57
CA ARG A 231 -9.72 -3.35 -23.19
C ARG A 231 -11.04 -2.97 -23.89
N VAL A 232 -11.24 -3.54 -25.07
CA VAL A 232 -12.44 -3.46 -25.91
C VAL A 232 -12.80 -4.88 -26.34
N ALA A 233 -14.08 -5.13 -26.62
CA ALA A 233 -14.54 -6.47 -27.00
C ALA A 233 -14.15 -6.82 -28.44
N ASN A 234 -14.16 -5.84 -29.35
CA ASN A 234 -13.87 -6.04 -30.77
C ASN A 234 -13.46 -4.72 -31.46
N ALA A 235 -13.07 -4.82 -32.73
CA ALA A 235 -12.63 -3.70 -33.55
C ALA A 235 -13.72 -2.62 -33.75
N ALA A 236 -14.99 -3.00 -33.89
CA ALA A 236 -16.09 -2.04 -34.05
C ALA A 236 -16.27 -1.15 -32.80
N GLU A 237 -16.18 -1.74 -31.61
CA GLU A 237 -16.21 -0.99 -30.35
C GLU A 237 -14.98 -0.08 -30.22
N ALA A 238 -13.81 -0.55 -30.64
CA ALA A 238 -12.59 0.25 -30.68
C ALA A 238 -12.78 1.49 -31.58
N TRP A 239 -13.25 1.28 -32.81
CA TRP A 239 -13.49 2.35 -33.80
C TRP A 239 -14.47 3.40 -33.29
N LYS A 240 -15.57 2.97 -32.65
CA LYS A 240 -16.54 3.88 -32.01
C LYS A 240 -15.90 4.77 -30.94
N LYS A 241 -14.96 4.25 -30.15
CA LYS A 241 -14.24 5.01 -29.11
C LYS A 241 -13.15 5.93 -29.67
N LEU A 242 -12.64 5.62 -30.86
CA LEU A 242 -11.64 6.43 -31.55
C LEU A 242 -12.28 7.65 -32.26
N HIS A 243 -13.61 7.68 -32.36
CA HIS A 243 -14.37 8.81 -32.91
C HIS A 243 -13.93 9.21 -34.33
N GLY A 244 -13.58 8.22 -35.16
CA GLY A 244 -13.17 8.44 -36.56
C GLY A 244 -11.83 9.15 -36.73
N LYS A 245 -11.01 9.25 -35.67
CA LYS A 245 -9.64 9.77 -35.76
C LYS A 245 -8.76 8.81 -36.57
N GLU A 246 -7.77 9.37 -37.25
CA GLU A 246 -6.68 8.57 -37.82
C GLU A 246 -5.93 7.83 -36.71
N VAL A 247 -5.61 6.56 -36.98
CA VAL A 247 -4.96 5.66 -36.02
C VAL A 247 -3.91 4.81 -36.69
N VAL A 248 -2.93 4.38 -35.90
CA VAL A 248 -1.95 3.36 -36.26
C VAL A 248 -2.33 2.05 -35.58
N ALA A 249 -2.25 0.95 -36.31
CA ALA A 249 -2.41 -0.39 -35.77
C ALA A 249 -1.04 -1.06 -35.66
N GLU A 250 -0.70 -1.53 -34.47
CA GLU A 250 0.57 -2.21 -34.17
C GLU A 250 0.31 -3.59 -33.56
N CYS A 251 1.22 -4.54 -33.81
CA CYS A 251 1.16 -5.85 -33.18
C CYS A 251 1.37 -5.73 -31.67
N LYS A 252 0.42 -6.28 -30.89
CA LYS A 252 0.60 -6.41 -29.44
C LYS A 252 1.46 -7.64 -29.14
N PHE A 253 2.75 -7.43 -28.94
CA PHE A 253 3.67 -8.47 -28.50
C PHE A 253 3.27 -9.04 -27.12
N ASP A 254 3.53 -10.34 -26.93
CA ASP A 254 3.32 -11.04 -25.66
C ASP A 254 4.67 -11.24 -24.97
N GLY A 255 4.95 -10.37 -24.02
CA GLY A 255 6.21 -10.32 -23.28
C GLY A 255 6.18 -9.23 -22.23
N ASP A 256 7.33 -8.94 -21.65
CA ASP A 256 7.46 -7.94 -20.59
C ASP A 256 7.75 -6.54 -21.15
N ARG A 257 7.05 -5.54 -20.61
CA ARG A 257 7.28 -4.14 -20.97
C ARG A 257 8.55 -3.65 -20.28
N ILE A 258 9.47 -3.12 -21.08
CA ILE A 258 10.70 -2.49 -20.60
C ILE A 258 10.73 -1.04 -21.11
N GLN A 259 11.04 -0.11 -20.20
CA GLN A 259 11.37 1.28 -20.50
C GLN A 259 12.87 1.46 -20.37
N ILE A 260 13.53 1.87 -21.44
CA ILE A 260 14.98 2.04 -21.51
C ILE A 260 15.30 3.53 -21.54
N HIS A 261 16.14 3.97 -20.61
CA HIS A 261 16.69 5.32 -20.59
C HIS A 261 18.19 5.24 -20.85
N LYS A 262 18.69 6.02 -21.81
CA LYS A 262 20.12 6.06 -22.16
C LYS A 262 20.63 7.49 -22.08
N ASN A 263 21.68 7.71 -21.29
CA ASN A 263 22.43 8.95 -21.21
C ASN A 263 23.92 8.67 -21.44
N GLY A 264 24.39 8.83 -22.68
CA GLY A 264 25.75 8.42 -23.04
C GLY A 264 25.98 6.92 -22.82
N THR A 265 26.85 6.59 -21.85
CA THR A 265 27.18 5.21 -21.42
C THR A 265 26.27 4.68 -20.32
N GLU A 266 25.51 5.54 -19.64
CA GLU A 266 24.58 5.12 -18.59
C GLU A 266 23.28 4.63 -19.21
N ILE A 267 22.89 3.41 -18.87
CA ILE A 267 21.65 2.78 -19.37
C ILE A 267 20.86 2.25 -18.18
N HIS A 268 19.62 2.71 -18.05
CA HIS A 268 18.67 2.25 -17.04
C HIS A 268 17.53 1.49 -17.70
N PHE A 269 17.09 0.42 -17.04
CA PHE A 269 15.97 -0.42 -17.46
C PHE A 269 14.92 -0.40 -16.36
N PHE A 270 13.69 -0.02 -16.73
CA PHE A 270 12.55 -0.01 -15.82
C PHE A 270 11.46 -0.94 -16.33
N SER A 271 10.90 -1.75 -15.44
CA SER A 271 9.69 -2.53 -15.73
C SER A 271 8.43 -1.65 -15.67
N ARG A 272 7.30 -2.27 -16.01
CA ARG A 272 5.96 -1.63 -16.01
C ARG A 272 5.51 -1.09 -14.66
#